data_AF-A0A836ISZ5-F1
#
_entry.id   AF-A0A836ISZ5-F1
#
_cell.length_a   1.000
_cell.length_b   1.000
_cell.length_c   1.000
_cell.angle_alpha   90.00
_cell.angle_beta   90.00
_cell.angle_gamma   90.00
#
_symmetry.space_group_name_H-M   'P 1'
#
loop_
_entity.id
_entity.type
_entity.pdbx_description
1 polymer ?
#
loop_
_entity_poly.entity_id
_entity_poly.type
_entity_poly.pdbx_seq_one_letter_code
_entity_poly.pdbx_strand_id
1 'polypeptide(L)'
;MAVPAQRTSVYVGDLPVDLPRPEEAVNNLFSSVAPVVSVKVCRDMATQRSLGYGYVNFQTTADAEKVIDALNYTNIVPGRQIRVMFSIRDPLLRKSGLNNVFVKKLDAAVSAKALQAAFAKCGRVLSCKVALDSAGKSKGYGFVQFERAEGAKAALEMNGEKVGDSEVEVAPFVRRLDREVMAAKSFRNIYVKNIKPTATETDLTAVLEKCGKVNSLFLTERAPFPTKFALVSFDEHEAAVKAIADLNESEESGLTEKNAKLVVCRALSKSERDREKKKAASLYQNHGRNLYVKHLPDGITDEKLRELFEPFGKITSCAIMKEPNGMIKGFAFVCFEDKEHATAAMRALNGQSIDNSKKPLYVSQAEQKDMRIRLLQQRRAAMRNKTRMAPPMNAFPQQWQRPPFPHMVPPMGPPMIHPPLPASMGMPQFVSGPMMRRPIMERHPMQGEPIRQQNRYTQPREQYQHQQQQQRQSGVDVNYLSTLSPEQQKNYLGELLYSQIMPIEPSHAAKITGMLLEMSREEILEVLTDHFALLSKIQEANAVLQQHAGS
;
A
#
# COMPACT_ATOMS: atom_id res chain seq x y z
N MET A 1 -12.32 -21.89 40.61
CA MET A 1 -11.63 -22.23 39.35
C MET A 1 -11.96 -21.18 38.32
N ALA A 2 -10.99 -20.70 37.53
CA ALA A 2 -11.29 -19.80 36.40
C ALA A 2 -11.92 -20.59 35.25
N VAL A 3 -13.03 -20.11 34.69
CA VAL A 3 -13.65 -20.73 33.51
C VAL A 3 -12.71 -20.53 32.32
N PRO A 4 -12.33 -21.58 31.57
CA PRO A 4 -11.48 -21.42 30.40
C PRO A 4 -12.22 -20.56 29.36
N ALA A 5 -11.58 -19.48 28.91
CA ALA A 5 -12.19 -18.51 28.00
C ALA A 5 -12.61 -19.21 26.68
N GLN A 6 -13.92 -19.31 26.46
CA GLN A 6 -14.49 -20.07 25.34
C GLN A 6 -14.03 -19.48 24.00
N ARG A 7 -13.29 -20.28 23.21
CA ARG A 7 -12.70 -19.86 21.94
C ARG A 7 -13.71 -19.95 20.79
N THR A 8 -14.87 -19.30 20.92
CA THR A 8 -15.96 -19.33 19.91
C THR A 8 -15.72 -18.46 18.68
N SER A 9 -14.69 -17.58 18.71
CA SER A 9 -14.29 -16.75 17.58
C SER A 9 -13.21 -17.43 16.73
N VAL A 10 -13.45 -17.56 15.43
CA VAL A 10 -12.54 -18.09 14.41
C VAL A 10 -12.03 -16.95 13.52
N TYR A 11 -10.74 -16.95 13.20
CA TYR A 11 -10.12 -16.10 12.19
C TYR A 11 -10.07 -16.83 10.84
N VAL A 12 -10.45 -16.14 9.78
CA VAL A 12 -10.42 -16.63 8.40
C VAL A 12 -9.49 -15.74 7.60
N GLY A 13 -8.27 -16.21 7.35
CA GLY A 13 -7.23 -15.51 6.60
C GLY A 13 -7.10 -15.98 5.15
N ASP A 14 -6.34 -15.20 4.39
CA ASP A 14 -5.97 -15.48 3.00
C ASP A 14 -7.17 -15.53 2.02
N LEU A 15 -8.25 -14.82 2.39
CA LEU A 15 -9.39 -14.55 1.52
C LEU A 15 -8.95 -13.74 0.29
N PRO A 16 -9.44 -14.05 -0.93
CA PRO A 16 -9.15 -13.23 -2.10
C PRO A 16 -9.69 -11.80 -1.94
N VAL A 17 -8.86 -10.80 -2.22
CA VAL A 17 -9.21 -9.36 -2.08
C VAL A 17 -10.20 -8.93 -3.18
N ASP A 18 -10.21 -9.68 -4.27
CA ASP A 18 -11.04 -9.60 -5.46
C ASP A 18 -12.36 -10.40 -5.37
N LEU A 19 -12.59 -11.17 -4.29
CA LEU A 19 -13.80 -11.97 -4.09
C LEU A 19 -15.06 -11.08 -4.05
N PRO A 20 -16.04 -11.22 -4.95
CA PRO A 20 -17.31 -10.51 -4.83
C PRO A 20 -18.08 -10.99 -3.60
N ARG A 21 -18.52 -10.04 -2.77
CA ARG A 21 -19.29 -10.28 -1.53
C ARG A 21 -18.66 -11.34 -0.60
N PRO A 22 -17.43 -11.11 -0.08
CA PRO A 22 -16.69 -12.10 0.69
C PRO A 22 -17.42 -12.52 1.99
N GLU A 23 -18.28 -11.66 2.55
CA GLU A 23 -19.11 -11.98 3.70
C GLU A 23 -20.14 -13.10 3.39
N GLU A 24 -20.83 -13.03 2.25
CA GLU A 24 -21.79 -14.06 1.83
C GLU A 24 -21.09 -15.38 1.52
N ALA A 25 -19.97 -15.33 0.80
CA ALA A 25 -19.19 -16.52 0.45
C ALA A 25 -18.65 -17.26 1.68
N VAL A 26 -18.11 -16.52 2.66
CA VAL A 26 -17.66 -17.10 3.94
C VAL A 26 -18.86 -17.62 4.75
N ASN A 27 -19.98 -16.89 4.82
CA ASN A 27 -21.14 -17.34 5.56
C ASN A 27 -21.71 -18.66 5.03
N ASN A 28 -21.87 -18.77 3.71
CA ASN A 28 -22.42 -19.97 3.06
C ASN A 28 -21.50 -21.18 3.22
N LEU A 29 -20.18 -20.99 3.09
CA LEU A 29 -19.20 -22.05 3.27
C LEU A 29 -19.17 -22.55 4.74
N PHE A 30 -19.20 -21.63 5.72
CA PHE A 30 -19.06 -21.98 7.14
C PHE A 30 -20.37 -22.54 7.73
N SER A 31 -21.52 -22.04 7.28
CA SER A 31 -22.84 -22.54 7.69
C SER A 31 -23.14 -23.97 7.21
N SER A 32 -22.37 -24.50 6.25
CA SER A 32 -22.51 -25.90 5.82
C SER A 32 -21.91 -26.92 6.81
N VAL A 33 -21.08 -26.45 7.75
CA VAL A 33 -20.42 -27.28 8.78
C VAL A 33 -21.00 -27.06 10.17
N ALA A 34 -21.30 -25.80 10.54
CA ALA A 34 -21.82 -25.47 11.87
C ALA A 34 -22.62 -24.15 11.88
N PRO A 35 -23.57 -23.95 12.82
CA PRO A 35 -24.38 -22.74 12.89
C PRO A 35 -23.54 -21.49 13.20
N VAL A 36 -23.47 -20.57 12.22
CA VAL A 36 -22.74 -19.30 12.33
C VAL A 36 -23.58 -18.24 13.02
N VAL A 37 -23.02 -17.58 14.03
CA VAL A 37 -23.67 -16.46 14.75
C VAL A 37 -23.42 -15.12 14.04
N SER A 38 -22.21 -14.91 13.50
CA SER A 38 -21.89 -13.70 12.73
C SER A 38 -20.64 -13.88 11.86
N VAL A 39 -20.65 -13.32 10.64
CA VAL A 39 -19.46 -13.15 9.80
C VAL A 39 -19.09 -11.66 9.71
N LYS A 40 -17.80 -11.33 9.82
CA LYS A 40 -17.28 -9.98 9.59
C LYS A 40 -15.95 -10.03 8.84
N VAL A 41 -15.97 -9.72 7.54
CA VAL A 41 -14.74 -9.51 6.76
C VAL A 41 -14.15 -8.14 7.11
N CYS A 42 -12.84 -8.09 7.31
CA CYS A 42 -12.14 -6.85 7.64
C CYS A 42 -11.79 -6.09 6.37
N ARG A 43 -12.14 -4.80 6.34
CA ARG A 43 -12.00 -3.91 5.19
C ARG A 43 -11.16 -2.69 5.56
N ASP A 44 -10.43 -2.17 4.59
CA ASP A 44 -9.72 -0.90 4.72
C ASP A 44 -10.73 0.25 4.92
N MET A 45 -10.52 1.08 5.94
CA MET A 45 -11.48 2.11 6.33
C MET A 45 -11.67 3.17 5.23
N ALA A 46 -10.60 3.55 4.54
CA ALA A 46 -10.62 4.59 3.52
C ALA A 46 -11.16 4.11 2.15
N THR A 47 -10.82 2.89 1.73
CA THR A 47 -11.15 2.37 0.38
C THR A 47 -12.15 1.21 0.37
N GLN A 48 -12.64 0.76 1.53
CA GLN A 48 -13.68 -0.27 1.73
C GLN A 48 -13.40 -1.64 1.09
N ARG A 49 -12.17 -1.85 0.61
CA ARG A 49 -11.69 -3.12 0.05
C ARG A 49 -11.32 -4.10 1.16
N SER A 50 -11.51 -5.39 0.88
CA SER A 50 -11.10 -6.48 1.77
C SER A 50 -9.61 -6.40 2.09
N LEU A 51 -9.26 -6.61 3.36
CA LEU A 51 -7.87 -6.77 3.81
C LEU A 51 -7.35 -8.22 3.64
N GLY A 52 -8.15 -9.09 3.00
CA GLY A 52 -7.81 -10.51 2.80
C GLY A 52 -8.02 -11.39 4.03
N TYR A 53 -8.78 -10.91 5.03
CA TYR A 53 -9.15 -11.70 6.21
C TYR A 53 -10.48 -11.25 6.82
N GLY A 54 -11.06 -12.10 7.66
CA GLY A 54 -12.26 -11.83 8.45
C GLY A 54 -12.33 -12.67 9.71
N TYR A 55 -13.43 -12.52 10.43
CA TYR A 55 -13.75 -13.28 11.63
C TYR A 55 -15.15 -13.90 11.52
N VAL A 56 -15.30 -15.10 12.07
CA VAL A 56 -16.57 -15.83 12.17
C VAL A 56 -16.77 -16.20 13.64
N ASN A 57 -17.96 -15.95 14.19
CA ASN A 57 -18.30 -16.34 15.55
C ASN A 57 -19.30 -17.50 15.53
N PHE A 58 -19.08 -18.48 16.40
CA PHE A 58 -19.94 -19.64 16.64
C PHE A 58 -20.62 -19.56 18.00
N GLN A 59 -21.63 -20.41 18.21
CA GLN A 59 -22.31 -20.51 19.50
C GLN A 59 -21.53 -21.33 20.52
N THR A 60 -20.77 -22.35 20.08
CA THR A 60 -19.95 -23.21 20.96
C THR A 60 -18.50 -23.29 20.49
N THR A 61 -17.59 -23.69 21.38
CA THR A 61 -16.18 -23.94 21.03
C THR A 61 -16.04 -25.19 20.15
N ALA A 62 -16.82 -26.24 20.41
CA ALA A 62 -16.78 -27.48 19.63
C ALA A 62 -17.19 -27.28 18.16
N ASP A 63 -18.09 -26.33 17.90
CA ASP A 63 -18.48 -25.96 16.53
C ASP A 63 -17.37 -25.18 15.81
N ALA A 64 -16.66 -24.30 16.52
CA ALA A 64 -15.45 -23.64 16.01
C ALA A 64 -14.32 -24.65 15.71
N GLU A 65 -14.17 -25.71 16.52
CA GLU A 65 -13.19 -26.78 16.29
C GLU A 65 -13.50 -27.60 15.05
N LYS A 66 -14.74 -28.13 14.92
CA LYS A 66 -15.21 -28.82 13.70
C LYS A 66 -14.96 -27.97 12.43
N VAL A 67 -15.22 -26.67 12.51
CA VAL A 67 -15.02 -25.72 11.40
C VAL A 67 -13.55 -25.52 11.06
N ILE A 68 -12.65 -25.46 12.05
CA ILE A 68 -11.20 -25.41 11.80
C ILE A 68 -10.74 -26.70 11.12
N ASP A 69 -11.11 -27.87 11.64
CA ASP A 69 -10.64 -29.15 11.11
C ASP A 69 -11.21 -29.49 9.72
N ALA A 70 -12.46 -29.08 9.44
CA ALA A 70 -13.10 -29.29 8.14
C ALA A 70 -12.71 -28.25 7.07
N LEU A 71 -12.58 -26.96 7.44
CA LEU A 71 -12.44 -25.87 6.46
C LEU A 71 -11.03 -25.29 6.32
N ASN A 72 -10.08 -25.58 7.22
CA ASN A 72 -8.72 -25.08 7.06
C ASN A 72 -8.04 -25.68 5.81
N TYR A 73 -7.47 -24.81 4.98
CA TYR A 73 -6.90 -25.11 3.65
C TYR A 73 -7.91 -25.57 2.57
N THR A 74 -9.22 -25.40 2.80
CA THR A 74 -10.23 -25.58 1.73
C THR A 74 -10.19 -24.44 0.71
N ASN A 75 -10.60 -24.71 -0.53
CA ASN A 75 -10.67 -23.70 -1.59
C ASN A 75 -12.01 -22.95 -1.53
N ILE A 76 -12.00 -21.65 -1.19
CA ILE A 76 -13.20 -20.79 -1.32
C ILE A 76 -13.45 -20.39 -2.79
N VAL A 77 -12.39 -20.39 -3.60
CA VAL A 77 -12.37 -20.25 -5.06
C VAL A 77 -11.30 -21.23 -5.57
N PRO A 78 -11.41 -21.84 -6.77
CA PRO A 78 -10.38 -22.73 -7.29
C PRO A 78 -8.97 -22.11 -7.24
N GLY A 79 -8.03 -22.83 -6.63
CA GLY A 79 -6.64 -22.36 -6.42
C GLY A 79 -6.47 -21.29 -5.33
N ARG A 80 -7.50 -21.00 -4.52
CA ARG A 80 -7.47 -20.05 -3.40
C ARG A 80 -7.88 -20.73 -2.09
N GLN A 81 -6.89 -21.34 -1.44
CA GLN A 81 -7.05 -21.93 -0.12
C GLN A 81 -7.24 -20.85 0.96
N ILE A 82 -8.28 -20.99 1.80
CA ILE A 82 -8.45 -20.17 3.00
C ILE A 82 -7.69 -20.79 4.19
N ARG A 83 -7.30 -19.95 5.15
CA ARG A 83 -6.61 -20.39 6.36
C ARG A 83 -7.48 -20.10 7.59
N VAL A 84 -7.87 -21.14 8.30
CA VAL A 84 -8.89 -21.10 9.36
C VAL A 84 -8.25 -21.51 10.69
N MET A 85 -8.37 -20.66 11.72
CA MET A 85 -7.76 -20.90 13.04
C MET A 85 -8.55 -20.15 14.14
N PHE A 86 -8.29 -20.44 15.41
CA PHE A 86 -8.86 -19.64 16.50
C PHE A 86 -8.43 -18.17 16.45
N SER A 87 -9.36 -17.25 16.72
CA SER A 87 -9.11 -15.82 16.74
C SER A 87 -8.33 -15.38 17.98
N ILE A 88 -7.00 -15.26 17.85
CA ILE A 88 -6.13 -14.64 18.86
C ILE A 88 -6.52 -13.15 19.00
N ARG A 89 -7.22 -12.79 20.07
CA ARG A 89 -7.67 -11.40 20.30
C ARG A 89 -6.51 -10.49 20.74
N ASP A 90 -5.63 -10.99 21.59
CA ASP A 90 -4.48 -10.26 22.12
C ASP A 90 -3.56 -9.73 20.99
N PRO A 91 -3.27 -8.41 20.96
CA PRO A 91 -2.27 -7.84 20.06
C PRO A 91 -0.84 -8.36 20.32
N LEU A 92 -0.45 -8.67 21.56
CA LEU A 92 0.90 -9.10 21.91
C LEU A 92 1.19 -10.49 21.32
N LEU A 93 0.35 -11.49 21.61
CA LEU A 93 0.48 -12.83 21.01
C LEU A 93 0.41 -12.82 19.48
N ARG A 94 -0.37 -11.91 18.86
CA ARG A 94 -0.37 -11.71 17.39
C ARG A 94 0.87 -11.02 16.83
N LYS A 95 1.50 -10.13 17.61
CA LYS A 95 2.67 -9.34 17.17
C LYS A 95 4.00 -10.02 17.50
N SER A 96 4.09 -10.78 18.58
CA SER A 96 5.32 -11.36 19.14
C SER A 96 6.17 -12.05 18.09
N GLY A 97 5.58 -12.95 17.29
CA GLY A 97 6.29 -13.67 16.22
C GLY A 97 7.28 -14.73 16.70
N LEU A 98 7.56 -14.83 18.01
CA LEU A 98 8.47 -15.83 18.60
C LEU A 98 8.00 -17.28 18.36
N ASN A 99 6.69 -17.50 18.26
CA ASN A 99 6.11 -18.80 17.93
C ASN A 99 6.10 -19.10 16.41
N ASN A 100 6.62 -18.21 15.57
CA ASN A 100 6.61 -18.36 14.13
C ASN A 100 7.97 -18.85 13.62
N VAL A 101 7.93 -19.70 12.59
CA VAL A 101 9.09 -20.32 11.95
C VAL A 101 8.98 -20.12 10.44
N PHE A 102 10.11 -19.89 9.79
CA PHE A 102 10.23 -19.74 8.35
C PHE A 102 10.85 -20.99 7.74
N VAL A 103 10.20 -21.58 6.74
CA VAL A 103 10.65 -22.82 6.10
C VAL A 103 10.94 -22.53 4.63
N LYS A 104 12.17 -22.77 4.18
CA LYS A 104 12.63 -22.66 2.78
C LYS A 104 12.83 -24.05 2.18
N LYS A 105 13.10 -24.11 0.87
CA LYS A 105 13.31 -25.35 0.11
C LYS A 105 12.14 -26.34 0.20
N LEU A 106 10.92 -25.81 0.36
CA LEU A 106 9.71 -26.62 0.19
C LEU A 106 9.60 -27.03 -1.28
N ASP A 107 9.29 -28.29 -1.55
CA ASP A 107 8.92 -28.70 -2.90
C ASP A 107 7.61 -28.03 -3.38
N ALA A 108 7.43 -27.95 -4.69
CA ALA A 108 6.26 -27.35 -5.32
C ALA A 108 4.95 -28.13 -5.07
N ALA A 109 5.00 -29.43 -4.77
CA ALA A 109 3.83 -30.25 -4.41
C ALA A 109 3.45 -30.18 -2.93
N VAL A 110 4.31 -29.68 -2.04
CA VAL A 110 4.05 -29.62 -0.59
C VAL A 110 2.94 -28.61 -0.28
N SER A 111 1.77 -29.11 0.11
CA SER A 111 0.63 -28.30 0.53
C SER A 111 0.76 -27.81 1.99
N ALA A 112 0.02 -26.77 2.36
CA ALA A 112 -0.01 -26.26 3.73
C ALA A 112 -0.52 -27.32 4.75
N LYS A 113 -1.39 -28.25 4.32
CA LYS A 113 -1.85 -29.37 5.15
C LYS A 113 -0.76 -30.41 5.39
N ALA A 114 0.02 -30.75 4.36
CA ALA A 114 1.18 -31.63 4.50
C ALA A 114 2.26 -31.00 5.39
N LEU A 115 2.53 -29.70 5.21
CA LEU A 115 3.44 -28.94 6.07
C LEU A 115 2.98 -28.92 7.55
N GLN A 116 1.68 -28.75 7.80
CA GLN A 116 1.12 -28.82 9.16
C GLN A 116 1.29 -30.21 9.78
N ALA A 117 1.05 -31.28 9.02
CA ALA A 117 1.25 -32.65 9.52
C ALA A 117 2.72 -32.93 9.87
N ALA A 118 3.66 -32.51 9.02
CA ALA A 118 5.09 -32.72 9.24
C ALA A 118 5.64 -31.98 10.47
N PHE A 119 5.18 -30.75 10.72
CA PHE A 119 5.61 -29.94 11.87
C PHE A 119 4.77 -30.18 13.15
N ALA A 120 3.68 -30.96 13.10
CA ALA A 120 2.86 -31.28 14.28
C ALA A 120 3.65 -32.03 15.37
N LYS A 121 4.71 -32.76 15.00
CA LYS A 121 5.60 -33.47 15.95
C LYS A 121 6.46 -32.54 16.81
N CYS A 122 6.70 -31.29 16.38
CA CYS A 122 7.37 -30.26 17.19
C CYS A 122 6.44 -29.74 18.30
N GLY A 123 5.12 -29.89 18.14
CA GLY A 123 4.10 -29.34 19.01
C GLY A 123 2.90 -28.80 18.23
N ARG A 124 1.89 -28.30 18.96
CA ARG A 124 0.61 -27.88 18.37
C ARG A 124 0.77 -26.67 17.43
N VAL A 125 0.68 -26.94 16.14
CA VAL A 125 0.63 -25.94 15.07
C VAL A 125 -0.75 -25.26 15.05
N LEU A 126 -0.78 -23.93 15.13
CA LEU A 126 -1.99 -23.11 14.96
C LEU A 126 -2.25 -22.74 13.49
N SER A 127 -1.20 -22.65 12.67
CA SER A 127 -1.29 -22.16 11.30
C SER A 127 -0.06 -22.52 10.47
N CYS A 128 -0.25 -23.16 9.32
CA CYS A 128 0.73 -23.22 8.24
C CYS A 128 0.32 -22.31 7.08
N LYS A 129 1.29 -21.77 6.35
CA LYS A 129 1.05 -21.07 5.08
C LYS A 129 2.22 -21.29 4.12
N VAL A 130 1.97 -21.98 3.00
CA VAL A 130 2.89 -22.00 1.86
C VAL A 130 2.73 -20.70 1.07
N ALA A 131 3.82 -20.11 0.60
CA ALA A 131 3.78 -18.90 -0.20
C ALA A 131 3.53 -19.25 -1.67
N LEU A 132 2.34 -18.92 -2.17
CA LEU A 132 1.96 -19.12 -3.57
C LEU A 132 2.23 -17.84 -4.40
N ASP A 133 2.38 -17.99 -5.71
CA ASP A 133 2.43 -16.86 -6.65
C ASP A 133 1.03 -16.43 -7.15
N SER A 134 0.99 -15.37 -7.96
CA SER A 134 -0.22 -14.90 -8.63
C SER A 134 -0.95 -16.00 -9.41
N ALA A 135 -0.20 -16.93 -9.99
CA ALA A 135 -0.70 -18.11 -10.71
C ALA A 135 -0.93 -19.36 -9.83
N GLY A 136 -0.90 -19.24 -8.50
CA GLY A 136 -1.18 -20.33 -7.56
C GLY A 136 -0.05 -21.33 -7.32
N LYS A 137 1.01 -21.35 -8.15
CA LYS A 137 2.20 -22.22 -7.94
C LYS A 137 2.96 -21.82 -6.66
N SER A 138 3.46 -22.80 -5.92
CA SER A 138 4.36 -22.58 -4.76
C SER A 138 5.65 -21.84 -5.14
N LYS A 139 6.11 -20.96 -4.24
CA LYS A 139 7.39 -20.25 -4.33
C LYS A 139 8.55 -20.97 -3.61
N GLY A 140 8.32 -22.20 -3.15
CA GLY A 140 9.33 -23.01 -2.46
C GLY A 140 9.65 -22.58 -1.03
N TYR A 141 8.76 -21.83 -0.39
CA TYR A 141 8.87 -21.46 1.03
C TYR A 141 7.51 -21.30 1.68
N GLY A 142 7.49 -21.35 3.01
CA GLY A 142 6.30 -21.20 3.83
C GLY A 142 6.61 -20.72 5.25
N PHE A 143 5.54 -20.61 6.04
CA PHE A 143 5.55 -20.14 7.42
C PHE A 143 4.74 -21.12 8.28
N VAL A 144 5.27 -21.45 9.45
CA VAL A 144 4.60 -22.28 10.47
C VAL A 144 4.44 -21.43 11.73
N GLN A 145 3.30 -21.52 12.39
CA GLN A 145 3.01 -20.83 13.65
C GLN A 145 2.52 -21.84 14.69
N PHE A 146 3.21 -21.90 15.83
CA PHE A 146 2.92 -22.79 16.95
C PHE A 146 2.08 -22.09 18.04
N GLU A 147 1.43 -22.87 18.91
CA GLU A 147 0.78 -22.33 20.11
C GLU A 147 1.79 -21.91 21.19
N ARG A 148 3.01 -22.44 21.16
CA ARG A 148 4.10 -22.13 22.11
C ARG A 148 5.45 -21.94 21.41
N ALA A 149 6.33 -21.16 22.02
CA ALA A 149 7.71 -20.97 21.56
C ALA A 149 8.56 -22.25 21.62
N GLU A 150 8.21 -23.20 22.50
CA GLU A 150 8.81 -24.54 22.60
C GLU A 150 8.80 -25.26 21.24
N GLY A 151 7.63 -25.33 20.58
CA GLY A 151 7.51 -25.98 19.28
C GLY A 151 8.21 -25.22 18.15
N ALA A 152 8.35 -23.90 18.29
CA ALA A 152 9.16 -23.11 17.36
C ALA A 152 10.66 -23.40 17.50
N LYS A 153 11.17 -23.64 18.73
CA LYS A 153 12.55 -24.08 18.95
C LYS A 153 12.80 -25.49 18.41
N ALA A 154 11.95 -26.46 18.75
CA ALA A 154 12.06 -27.84 18.26
C ALA A 154 11.99 -27.92 16.71
N ALA A 155 11.21 -27.04 16.06
CA ALA A 155 11.19 -26.94 14.61
C ALA A 155 12.52 -26.43 14.01
N LEU A 156 13.26 -25.55 14.70
CA LEU A 156 14.59 -25.08 14.26
C LEU A 156 15.66 -26.18 14.39
N GLU A 157 15.52 -27.07 15.37
CA GLU A 157 16.38 -28.24 15.54
C GLU A 157 16.18 -29.28 14.43
N MET A 158 14.99 -29.32 13.81
CA MET A 158 14.67 -30.13 12.62
C MET A 158 15.11 -29.50 11.27
N ASN A 159 16.05 -28.56 11.29
CA ASN A 159 16.59 -27.94 10.07
C ASN A 159 17.35 -28.97 9.20
N GLY A 160 16.90 -29.19 7.97
CA GLY A 160 17.44 -30.18 7.03
C GLY A 160 16.62 -31.48 6.94
N GLU A 161 15.55 -31.64 7.72
CA GLU A 161 14.73 -32.85 7.67
C GLU A 161 13.84 -32.92 6.40
N LYS A 162 13.42 -34.13 5.99
CA LYS A 162 12.60 -34.35 4.79
C LYS A 162 11.11 -34.13 5.05
N VAL A 163 10.48 -33.30 4.21
CA VAL A 163 9.02 -33.06 4.22
C VAL A 163 8.49 -33.39 2.82
N GLY A 164 7.95 -34.60 2.67
CA GLY A 164 7.85 -35.22 1.35
C GLY A 164 9.25 -35.57 0.82
N ASP A 165 9.46 -35.44 -0.48
CA ASP A 165 10.70 -35.87 -1.14
C ASP A 165 11.87 -34.86 -1.07
N SER A 166 11.73 -33.77 -0.30
CA SER A 166 12.73 -32.69 -0.22
C SER A 166 13.10 -32.31 1.22
N GLU A 167 14.39 -32.01 1.40
CA GLU A 167 15.00 -31.54 2.66
C GLU A 167 14.70 -30.05 2.86
N VAL A 168 14.02 -29.72 3.96
CA VAL A 168 13.53 -28.35 4.22
C VAL A 168 14.49 -27.58 5.12
N GLU A 169 14.73 -26.32 4.79
CA GLU A 169 15.61 -25.46 5.57
C GLU A 169 14.78 -24.59 6.51
N VAL A 170 14.95 -24.79 7.82
CA VAL A 170 14.12 -24.20 8.87
C VAL A 170 14.89 -23.09 9.60
N ALA A 171 14.30 -21.90 9.67
CA ALA A 171 14.94 -20.69 10.19
C ALA A 171 13.97 -19.82 11.02
N PRO A 172 14.47 -18.96 11.93
CA PRO A 172 13.62 -18.10 12.75
C PRO A 172 12.78 -17.13 11.90
N PHE A 173 11.53 -16.88 12.29
CA PHE A 173 10.69 -15.90 11.61
C PHE A 173 11.08 -14.46 11.98
N VAL A 174 12.04 -13.89 11.25
CA VAL A 174 12.27 -12.44 11.26
C VAL A 174 11.14 -11.77 10.46
N ARG A 175 10.48 -10.73 11.00
CA ARG A 175 9.30 -10.11 10.36
C ARG A 175 9.75 -9.29 9.15
N ARG A 176 8.81 -8.89 8.28
CA ARG A 176 9.17 -8.17 7.05
C ARG A 176 9.93 -6.87 7.30
N LEU A 177 9.50 -6.05 8.26
CA LEU A 177 10.16 -4.78 8.57
C LEU A 177 11.56 -5.03 9.12
N ASP A 178 11.68 -5.90 10.12
CA ASP A 178 12.94 -6.23 10.77
C ASP A 178 13.94 -6.87 9.78
N ARG A 179 13.48 -7.72 8.83
CA ARG A 179 14.34 -8.19 7.72
C ARG A 179 14.84 -7.08 6.82
N GLU A 180 14.01 -6.07 6.55
CA GLU A 180 14.41 -4.90 5.75
C GLU A 180 15.38 -4.00 6.54
N VAL A 181 15.25 -3.89 7.87
CA VAL A 181 16.20 -3.18 8.76
C VAL A 181 17.51 -3.95 8.91
N MET A 182 17.48 -5.26 9.11
CA MET A 182 18.69 -6.11 9.12
C MET A 182 19.40 -6.04 7.77
N ALA A 183 18.67 -6.21 6.67
CA ALA A 183 19.24 -6.04 5.33
C ALA A 183 19.77 -4.62 5.09
N ALA A 184 19.20 -3.57 5.72
CA ALA A 184 19.75 -2.21 5.71
C ALA A 184 21.08 -2.12 6.47
N LYS A 185 21.18 -2.79 7.62
CA LYS A 185 22.37 -2.81 8.50
C LYS A 185 23.51 -3.75 8.06
N SER A 186 23.27 -4.77 7.23
CA SER A 186 24.31 -5.79 6.89
C SER A 186 24.37 -6.15 5.40
N PHE A 187 24.50 -5.15 4.54
CA PHE A 187 24.63 -5.38 3.09
C PHE A 187 26.08 -5.58 2.64
N ARG A 188 26.27 -6.49 1.67
CA ARG A 188 27.56 -6.72 1.00
C ARG A 188 27.55 -6.25 -0.46
N ASN A 189 26.38 -5.82 -0.94
CA ASN A 189 26.14 -5.58 -2.36
C ASN A 189 26.08 -4.07 -2.62
N ILE A 190 26.93 -3.59 -3.53
CA ILE A 190 26.97 -2.21 -4.00
C ILE A 190 26.59 -2.12 -5.49
N TYR A 191 26.15 -0.93 -5.87
CA TYR A 191 25.83 -0.52 -7.23
C TYR A 191 26.75 0.64 -7.59
N VAL A 192 27.56 0.46 -8.63
CA VAL A 192 28.49 1.46 -9.16
C VAL A 192 27.92 1.97 -10.47
N LYS A 193 27.87 3.29 -10.67
CA LYS A 193 27.41 3.94 -11.89
C LYS A 193 28.43 4.99 -12.35
N ASN A 194 28.29 5.44 -13.60
CA ASN A 194 29.13 6.44 -14.27
C ASN A 194 30.49 5.90 -14.72
N ILE A 195 30.57 4.58 -14.92
CA ILE A 195 31.76 3.89 -15.43
C ILE A 195 31.87 4.15 -16.94
N LYS A 196 33.05 4.52 -17.43
CA LYS A 196 33.32 4.78 -18.86
C LYS A 196 33.01 3.53 -19.71
N PRO A 197 32.53 3.65 -20.96
CA PRO A 197 32.25 2.51 -21.84
C PRO A 197 33.48 1.62 -22.09
N THR A 198 34.67 2.19 -22.07
CA THR A 198 35.95 1.50 -22.30
C THR A 198 36.52 0.78 -21.08
N ALA A 199 35.88 0.84 -19.90
CA ALA A 199 36.34 0.08 -18.74
C ALA A 199 35.99 -1.41 -18.83
N THR A 200 36.90 -2.21 -18.30
CA THR A 200 36.80 -3.66 -18.15
C THR A 200 36.43 -4.05 -16.71
N GLU A 201 36.07 -5.32 -16.51
CA GLU A 201 35.84 -5.86 -15.17
C GLU A 201 37.12 -5.93 -14.33
N THR A 202 38.28 -6.11 -14.97
CA THR A 202 39.60 -6.06 -14.32
C THR A 202 39.96 -4.68 -13.79
N ASP A 203 39.71 -3.61 -14.56
CA ASP A 203 39.98 -2.23 -14.10
C ASP A 203 39.18 -1.90 -12.83
N LEU A 204 37.91 -2.31 -12.83
CA LEU A 204 36.98 -2.05 -11.73
C LEU A 204 37.29 -2.93 -10.51
N THR A 205 37.68 -4.18 -10.71
CA THR A 205 38.09 -5.09 -9.63
C THR A 205 39.32 -4.55 -8.90
N ALA A 206 40.36 -4.12 -9.64
CA ALA A 206 41.59 -3.57 -9.06
C ALA A 206 41.39 -2.30 -8.21
N VAL A 207 40.31 -1.55 -8.44
CA VAL A 207 39.93 -0.40 -7.59
C VAL A 207 39.12 -0.85 -6.37
N LEU A 208 38.22 -1.83 -6.52
CA LEU A 208 37.36 -2.33 -5.44
C LEU A 208 38.11 -3.20 -4.42
N GLU A 209 39.13 -3.94 -4.84
CA GLU A 209 39.96 -4.76 -3.94
C GLU A 209 40.75 -3.92 -2.92
N LYS A 210 40.98 -2.62 -3.19
CA LYS A 210 41.50 -1.63 -2.21
C LYS A 210 40.56 -1.46 -1.00
N CYS A 211 39.26 -1.67 -1.20
CA CYS A 211 38.22 -1.54 -0.18
C CYS A 211 37.94 -2.87 0.53
N GLY A 212 38.08 -4.00 -0.16
CA GLY A 212 38.03 -5.35 0.42
C GLY A 212 37.78 -6.44 -0.61
N LYS A 213 37.75 -7.71 -0.17
CA LYS A 213 37.65 -8.87 -1.06
C LYS A 213 36.31 -8.93 -1.80
N VAL A 214 36.36 -8.84 -3.12
CA VAL A 214 35.21 -9.01 -4.02
C VAL A 214 34.88 -10.50 -4.16
N ASN A 215 33.61 -10.85 -4.05
CA ASN A 215 33.07 -12.20 -4.22
C ASN A 215 32.49 -12.39 -5.63
N SER A 216 31.78 -11.38 -6.13
CA SER A 216 31.14 -11.40 -7.45
C SER A 216 31.01 -9.99 -8.00
N LEU A 217 31.25 -9.83 -9.30
CA LEU A 217 31.12 -8.57 -10.04
C LEU A 217 30.32 -8.84 -11.32
N PHE A 218 29.50 -7.86 -11.71
CA PHE A 218 28.71 -7.88 -12.94
C PHE A 218 28.70 -6.49 -13.55
N LEU A 219 29.48 -6.27 -14.60
CA LEU A 219 29.54 -5.01 -15.35
C LEU A 219 28.64 -5.07 -16.59
N THR A 220 27.82 -4.05 -16.81
CA THR A 220 26.99 -3.98 -18.02
C THR A 220 26.61 -2.55 -18.41
N GLU A 221 26.25 -2.36 -19.67
CA GLU A 221 25.73 -1.10 -20.21
C GLU A 221 24.20 -1.15 -20.34
N ARG A 222 23.56 0.02 -20.41
CA ARG A 222 22.10 0.09 -20.54
C ARG A 222 21.61 1.38 -21.19
N ALA A 223 21.15 1.23 -22.43
CA ALA A 223 20.38 2.25 -23.12
C ALA A 223 19.22 2.79 -22.25
N PRO A 224 18.98 4.12 -22.23
CA PRO A 224 19.60 5.15 -23.07
C PRO A 224 20.89 5.76 -22.50
N PHE A 225 21.47 5.23 -21.42
CA PHE A 225 22.67 5.80 -20.81
C PHE A 225 23.94 5.33 -21.57
N PRO A 226 24.88 6.23 -21.89
CA PRO A 226 26.15 5.84 -22.53
C PRO A 226 27.08 5.10 -21.57
N THR A 227 27.03 5.43 -20.26
CA THR A 227 27.91 4.86 -19.24
C THR A 227 27.51 3.46 -18.81
N LYS A 228 28.51 2.62 -18.52
CA LYS A 228 28.33 1.34 -17.83
C LYS A 228 27.91 1.54 -16.37
N PHE A 229 27.32 0.49 -15.81
CA PHE A 229 27.12 0.32 -14.37
C PHE A 229 27.58 -1.08 -13.95
N ALA A 230 27.93 -1.24 -12.68
CA ALA A 230 28.23 -2.55 -12.09
C ALA A 230 27.34 -2.86 -10.89
N LEU A 231 27.13 -4.15 -10.66
CA LEU A 231 26.69 -4.70 -9.39
C LEU A 231 27.84 -5.53 -8.83
N VAL A 232 28.20 -5.29 -7.57
CA VAL A 232 29.34 -5.94 -6.91
C VAL A 232 28.87 -6.50 -5.57
N SER A 233 29.29 -7.72 -5.23
CA SER A 233 29.17 -8.30 -3.90
C SER A 233 30.57 -8.46 -3.30
N PHE A 234 30.78 -7.91 -2.11
CA PHE A 234 31.93 -8.24 -1.26
C PHE A 234 31.65 -9.51 -0.44
N ASP A 235 32.70 -10.07 0.19
CA ASP A 235 32.52 -11.10 1.23
C ASP A 235 31.97 -10.51 2.54
N GLU A 236 32.26 -9.24 2.84
CA GLU A 236 31.99 -8.60 4.13
C GLU A 236 31.16 -7.31 3.99
N HIS A 237 30.52 -6.90 5.09
CA HIS A 237 29.71 -5.68 5.13
C HIS A 237 30.60 -4.42 5.16
N GLU A 238 31.65 -4.44 5.96
CA GLU A 238 32.52 -3.26 6.19
C GLU A 238 33.24 -2.83 4.91
N ALA A 239 33.74 -3.79 4.12
CA ALA A 239 34.27 -3.55 2.78
C ALA A 239 33.26 -2.83 1.84
N ALA A 240 31.98 -3.20 1.91
CA ALA A 240 30.92 -2.57 1.13
C ALA A 240 30.55 -1.15 1.61
N VAL A 241 30.70 -0.86 2.90
CA VAL A 241 30.55 0.49 3.46
C VAL A 241 31.75 1.36 3.10
N LYS A 242 32.98 0.83 3.27
CA LYS A 242 34.23 1.50 2.87
C LYS A 242 34.24 1.83 1.38
N ALA A 243 33.82 0.91 0.51
CA ALA A 243 33.70 1.16 -0.92
C ALA A 243 32.67 2.27 -1.27
N ILE A 244 31.63 2.46 -0.46
CA ILE A 244 30.71 3.61 -0.62
C ILE A 244 31.35 4.91 -0.11
N ALA A 245 32.07 4.88 1.01
CA ALA A 245 32.72 6.06 1.57
C ALA A 245 33.89 6.58 0.70
N ASP A 246 34.74 5.67 0.23
CA ASP A 246 35.99 6.02 -0.46
C ASP A 246 35.80 6.28 -1.96
N LEU A 247 34.80 5.64 -2.60
CA LEU A 247 34.63 5.66 -4.06
C LEU A 247 33.34 6.36 -4.55
N ASN A 248 32.42 6.77 -3.66
CA ASN A 248 31.31 7.61 -4.08
C ASN A 248 31.78 9.05 -4.30
N GLU A 249 31.34 9.66 -5.40
CA GLU A 249 31.74 10.99 -5.87
C GLU A 249 33.25 11.18 -6.18
N SER A 250 34.01 10.08 -6.25
CA SER A 250 35.42 10.09 -6.61
C SER A 250 35.64 10.26 -8.12
N GLU A 251 36.76 10.87 -8.47
CA GLU A 251 37.24 11.02 -9.85
C GLU A 251 38.45 10.09 -10.06
N GLU A 252 38.24 8.79 -9.82
CA GLU A 252 39.20 7.71 -10.12
C GLU A 252 39.56 7.76 -11.62
N SER A 253 40.72 8.33 -11.91
CA SER A 253 41.12 8.86 -13.22
C SER A 253 41.32 7.80 -14.32
N GLY A 254 41.18 6.52 -13.97
CA GLY A 254 41.11 5.39 -14.90
C GLY A 254 39.71 4.87 -15.22
N LEU A 255 38.67 5.16 -14.42
CA LEU A 255 37.36 4.49 -14.51
C LEU A 255 36.20 5.36 -15.05
N THR A 256 36.33 6.68 -14.99
CA THR A 256 35.28 7.62 -15.46
C THR A 256 35.67 8.36 -16.73
N GLU A 257 34.73 9.12 -17.29
CA GLU A 257 35.00 10.11 -18.33
C GLU A 257 35.41 11.46 -17.70
N LYS A 258 35.98 12.38 -18.48
CA LYS A 258 36.37 13.70 -17.97
C LYS A 258 35.16 14.44 -17.40
N ASN A 259 35.29 14.98 -16.19
CA ASN A 259 34.23 15.63 -15.40
C ASN A 259 33.07 14.68 -14.98
N ALA A 260 33.26 13.36 -15.06
CA ALA A 260 32.31 12.38 -14.56
C ALA A 260 32.82 11.77 -13.24
N LYS A 261 32.01 11.87 -12.18
CA LYS A 261 32.28 11.24 -10.88
C LYS A 261 31.68 9.85 -10.78
N LEU A 262 32.35 8.90 -10.13
CA LEU A 262 31.72 7.63 -9.76
C LEU A 262 30.54 7.87 -8.82
N VAL A 263 29.48 7.09 -8.98
CA VAL A 263 28.36 7.06 -8.02
C VAL A 263 28.27 5.65 -7.47
N VAL A 264 28.60 5.50 -6.19
CA VAL A 264 28.68 4.21 -5.50
C VAL A 264 27.68 4.21 -4.35
N CYS A 265 26.72 3.29 -4.38
CA CYS A 265 25.69 3.20 -3.35
C CYS A 265 25.27 1.75 -3.10
N ARG A 266 24.50 1.53 -2.02
CA ARG A 266 23.88 0.24 -1.70
C ARG A 266 23.06 -0.31 -2.88
N ALA A 267 23.33 -1.54 -3.30
CA ALA A 267 22.52 -2.22 -4.31
C ALA A 267 21.14 -2.61 -3.77
N LEU A 268 20.12 -1.83 -4.12
CA LEU A 268 18.73 -2.12 -3.75
C LEU A 268 18.14 -3.29 -4.56
N SER A 269 17.53 -4.25 -3.88
CA SER A 269 16.79 -5.36 -4.51
C SER A 269 15.66 -4.84 -5.41
N LYS A 270 15.14 -5.71 -6.29
CA LYS A 270 13.99 -5.36 -7.16
C LYS A 270 12.79 -4.89 -6.33
N SER A 271 12.50 -5.58 -5.22
CA SER A 271 11.40 -5.27 -4.30
C SER A 271 11.58 -3.95 -3.56
N GLU A 272 12.80 -3.61 -3.12
CA GLU A 272 13.11 -2.30 -2.55
C GLU A 272 12.96 -1.21 -3.63
N ARG A 273 13.61 -1.37 -4.80
CA ARG A 273 13.54 -0.38 -5.90
C ARG A 273 12.12 -0.10 -6.36
N ASP A 274 11.28 -1.12 -6.50
CA ASP A 274 9.89 -0.92 -6.93
C ASP A 274 8.99 -0.38 -5.81
N ARG A 275 9.39 -0.45 -4.54
CA ARG A 275 8.77 0.30 -3.44
C ARG A 275 9.25 1.74 -3.39
N GLU A 276 10.56 1.98 -3.45
CA GLU A 276 11.11 3.34 -3.38
C GLU A 276 10.70 4.16 -4.61
N LYS A 277 10.54 3.57 -5.80
CA LYS A 277 9.86 4.21 -6.94
C LYS A 277 8.42 4.60 -6.64
N LYS A 278 7.66 3.76 -5.92
CA LYS A 278 6.26 4.06 -5.55
C LYS A 278 6.17 5.14 -4.47
N LYS A 279 7.06 5.12 -3.47
CA LYS A 279 7.22 6.20 -2.49
C LYS A 279 7.63 7.50 -3.18
N ALA A 280 8.65 7.49 -4.03
CA ALA A 280 9.08 8.64 -4.81
C ALA A 280 7.94 9.18 -5.69
N ALA A 281 7.21 8.31 -6.40
CA ALA A 281 6.01 8.71 -7.14
C ALA A 281 4.87 9.24 -6.25
N SER A 282 4.86 8.91 -4.95
CA SER A 282 3.94 9.44 -3.93
C SER A 282 4.45 10.72 -3.24
N LEU A 283 5.76 10.98 -3.25
CA LEU A 283 6.37 12.27 -2.91
C LEU A 283 6.17 13.26 -4.07
N TYR A 284 6.32 12.79 -5.31
CA TYR A 284 5.93 13.47 -6.55
C TYR A 284 4.40 13.43 -6.83
N GLN A 285 3.58 12.94 -5.89
CA GLN A 285 2.23 13.50 -5.76
C GLN A 285 2.45 14.90 -5.19
N ASN A 286 2.50 15.89 -6.07
CA ASN A 286 2.68 17.26 -5.63
C ASN A 286 1.42 17.67 -4.86
N HIS A 287 1.52 17.71 -3.52
CA HIS A 287 0.40 17.85 -2.56
C HIS A 287 -0.27 19.25 -2.56
N GLY A 288 -0.30 19.91 -3.72
CA GLY A 288 -0.55 21.34 -3.93
C GLY A 288 0.73 22.14 -4.18
N ARG A 289 1.91 21.54 -3.98
CA ARG A 289 3.25 22.17 -4.06
C ARG A 289 3.71 22.60 -5.45
N ASN A 290 3.17 22.00 -6.51
CA ASN A 290 3.56 22.27 -7.90
C ASN A 290 2.42 22.96 -8.64
N LEU A 291 2.76 24.05 -9.33
CA LEU A 291 1.87 24.91 -10.09
C LEU A 291 2.15 24.77 -11.59
N TYR A 292 1.07 24.65 -12.35
CA TYR A 292 1.06 24.78 -13.80
C TYR A 292 0.82 26.26 -14.14
N VAL A 293 1.77 26.86 -14.85
CA VAL A 293 1.75 28.28 -15.24
C VAL A 293 1.57 28.36 -16.76
N LYS A 294 0.61 29.14 -17.24
CA LYS A 294 0.26 29.27 -18.67
C LYS A 294 -0.01 30.73 -19.05
N HIS A 295 0.09 31.04 -20.34
CA HIS A 295 0.07 32.40 -20.91
C HIS A 295 1.33 33.19 -20.56
N LEU A 296 2.45 32.46 -20.47
CA LEU A 296 3.79 33.02 -20.50
C LEU A 296 4.02 33.76 -21.83
N PRO A 297 4.67 34.93 -21.84
CA PRO A 297 5.06 35.60 -23.07
C PRO A 297 6.22 34.85 -23.73
N ASP A 298 6.29 34.91 -25.07
CA ASP A 298 7.13 34.02 -25.89
C ASP A 298 8.66 34.23 -25.71
N GLY A 299 9.06 35.29 -25.00
CA GLY A 299 10.45 35.60 -24.65
C GLY A 299 10.83 35.44 -23.17
N ILE A 300 9.96 34.88 -22.31
CA ILE A 300 10.32 34.70 -20.89
C ILE A 300 11.37 33.59 -20.70
N THR A 301 12.37 33.86 -19.88
CA THR A 301 13.40 32.87 -19.51
C THR A 301 13.08 32.16 -18.20
N ASP A 302 13.74 31.04 -17.93
CA ASP A 302 13.52 30.24 -16.74
C ASP A 302 13.92 31.02 -15.45
N GLU A 303 14.90 31.93 -15.56
CA GLU A 303 15.32 32.86 -14.51
C GLU A 303 14.23 33.90 -14.22
N LYS A 304 13.67 34.54 -15.26
CA LYS A 304 12.61 35.54 -15.07
C LYS A 304 11.32 34.92 -14.53
N LEU A 305 11.03 33.68 -14.91
CA LEU A 305 9.94 32.91 -14.29
C LEU A 305 10.22 32.61 -12.81
N ARG A 306 11.48 32.33 -12.45
CA ARG A 306 11.87 32.11 -11.05
C ARG A 306 11.70 33.38 -10.21
N GLU A 307 12.23 34.52 -10.66
CA GLU A 307 12.11 35.82 -9.98
C GLU A 307 10.65 36.19 -9.65
N LEU A 308 9.71 35.87 -10.55
CA LEU A 308 8.27 36.14 -10.35
C LEU A 308 7.62 35.29 -9.25
N PHE A 309 8.18 34.12 -8.93
CA PHE A 309 7.60 33.16 -7.99
C PHE A 309 8.38 33.05 -6.67
N GLU A 310 9.65 33.44 -6.64
CA GLU A 310 10.54 33.39 -5.47
C GLU A 310 10.05 34.23 -4.25
N PRO A 311 9.38 35.40 -4.42
CA PRO A 311 8.79 36.15 -3.31
C PRO A 311 7.70 35.40 -2.52
N PHE A 312 7.16 34.30 -3.06
CA PHE A 312 6.12 33.50 -2.41
C PHE A 312 6.68 32.28 -1.67
N GLY A 313 7.99 32.01 -1.74
CA GLY A 313 8.65 30.92 -1.02
C GLY A 313 9.75 30.22 -1.83
N LYS A 314 10.46 29.30 -1.18
CA LYS A 314 11.60 28.59 -1.76
C LYS A 314 11.16 27.63 -2.88
N ILE A 315 11.65 27.89 -4.09
CA ILE A 315 11.40 27.08 -5.29
C ILE A 315 12.38 25.90 -5.32
N THR A 316 11.84 24.68 -5.36
CA THR A 316 12.61 23.44 -5.55
C THR A 316 12.91 23.16 -7.02
N SER A 317 12.02 23.56 -7.93
CA SER A 317 12.23 23.41 -9.38
C SER A 317 11.31 24.34 -10.16
N CYS A 318 11.86 25.05 -11.15
CA CYS A 318 11.13 25.79 -12.18
C CYS A 318 11.58 25.30 -13.56
N ALA A 319 10.64 25.11 -14.50
CA ALA A 319 10.96 24.65 -15.86
C ALA A 319 9.89 25.09 -16.88
N ILE A 320 10.32 25.89 -17.86
CA ILE A 320 9.55 26.25 -19.04
C ILE A 320 9.52 25.08 -20.02
N MET A 321 8.32 24.68 -20.45
CA MET A 321 8.17 23.57 -21.38
C MET A 321 8.43 24.03 -22.82
N LYS A 322 9.49 23.49 -23.43
CA LYS A 322 9.93 23.82 -24.79
C LYS A 322 9.59 22.68 -25.78
N GLU A 323 9.38 23.02 -27.03
CA GLU A 323 9.21 22.14 -28.20
C GLU A 323 10.57 21.54 -28.62
N PRO A 324 10.60 20.45 -29.41
CA PRO A 324 11.85 19.90 -29.97
C PRO A 324 12.61 20.88 -30.89
N ASN A 325 11.95 21.91 -31.40
CA ASN A 325 12.54 23.00 -32.18
C ASN A 325 13.01 24.20 -31.32
N GLY A 326 12.98 24.08 -29.99
CA GLY A 326 13.39 25.12 -29.04
C GLY A 326 12.29 26.13 -28.63
N MET A 327 11.17 26.22 -29.37
CA MET A 327 10.10 27.19 -29.07
C MET A 327 9.37 26.89 -27.76
N ILE A 328 8.89 27.90 -27.04
CA ILE A 328 8.16 27.72 -25.77
C ILE A 328 6.72 27.28 -26.04
N LYS A 329 6.20 26.27 -25.32
CA LYS A 329 4.81 25.77 -25.46
C LYS A 329 3.73 26.66 -24.81
N GLY A 330 4.09 27.90 -24.45
CA GLY A 330 3.25 28.84 -23.69
C GLY A 330 2.93 28.42 -22.25
N PHE A 331 3.67 27.47 -21.66
CA PHE A 331 3.50 27.02 -20.28
C PHE A 331 4.78 26.52 -19.60
N ALA A 332 4.76 26.52 -18.27
CA ALA A 332 5.83 26.04 -17.39
C ALA A 332 5.26 25.31 -16.16
N PHE A 333 6.17 24.74 -15.37
CA PHE A 333 5.89 24.23 -14.03
C PHE A 333 6.77 24.93 -13.00
N VAL A 334 6.21 25.25 -11.83
CA VAL A 334 6.92 25.81 -10.67
C VAL A 334 6.56 25.00 -9.44
N CYS A 335 7.55 24.32 -8.85
CA CYS A 335 7.40 23.48 -7.68
C CYS A 335 8.09 24.13 -6.47
N PHE A 336 7.29 24.47 -5.46
CA PHE A 336 7.76 24.96 -4.18
C PHE A 336 8.10 23.81 -3.23
N GLU A 337 8.89 24.13 -2.21
CA GLU A 337 9.20 23.21 -1.12
C GLU A 337 7.94 22.88 -0.29
N ASP A 338 7.04 23.85 -0.11
CA ASP A 338 5.79 23.72 0.66
C ASP A 338 4.53 23.98 -0.18
N LYS A 339 3.38 23.60 0.37
CA LYS A 339 2.07 23.73 -0.30
C LYS A 339 1.49 25.13 -0.10
N GLU A 340 1.83 25.74 1.02
CA GLU A 340 1.31 27.00 1.53
C GLU A 340 1.87 28.15 0.66
N HIS A 341 3.18 28.12 0.42
CA HIS A 341 3.89 28.94 -0.58
C HIS A 341 3.27 28.84 -1.98
N ALA A 342 3.07 27.62 -2.49
CA ALA A 342 2.41 27.40 -3.78
C ALA A 342 0.96 27.92 -3.82
N THR A 343 0.22 27.82 -2.71
CA THR A 343 -1.16 28.32 -2.59
C THR A 343 -1.20 29.85 -2.56
N ALA A 344 -0.21 30.50 -1.94
CA ALA A 344 -0.04 31.96 -1.96
C ALA A 344 0.30 32.47 -3.36
N ALA A 345 1.30 31.89 -4.02
CA ALA A 345 1.66 32.21 -5.40
C ALA A 345 0.47 32.04 -6.36
N MET A 346 -0.28 30.93 -6.24
CA MET A 346 -1.48 30.69 -7.05
C MET A 346 -2.58 31.74 -6.81
N ARG A 347 -2.72 32.28 -5.59
CA ARG A 347 -3.71 33.33 -5.28
C ARG A 347 -3.31 34.71 -5.79
N ALA A 348 -2.02 35.03 -5.80
CA ALA A 348 -1.51 36.34 -6.20
C ALA A 348 -1.26 36.47 -7.71
N LEU A 349 -0.71 35.42 -8.34
CA LEU A 349 -0.25 35.47 -9.74
C LEU A 349 -1.30 34.98 -10.75
N ASN A 350 -2.31 34.20 -10.33
CA ASN A 350 -3.38 33.77 -11.22
C ASN A 350 -4.32 34.94 -11.57
N GLY A 351 -4.35 35.31 -12.85
CA GLY A 351 -5.08 36.49 -13.34
C GLY A 351 -4.22 37.75 -13.48
N GLN A 352 -2.95 37.73 -13.08
CA GLN A 352 -2.06 38.88 -13.24
C GLN A 352 -1.59 39.04 -14.69
N SER A 353 -1.64 40.26 -15.23
CA SER A 353 -1.00 40.62 -16.50
C SER A 353 0.49 40.92 -16.28
N ILE A 354 1.34 40.40 -17.17
CA ILE A 354 2.80 40.62 -17.16
C ILE A 354 3.24 41.06 -18.56
N ASP A 355 4.19 41.99 -18.61
CA ASP A 355 4.96 42.52 -19.75
C ASP A 355 4.48 42.07 -21.14
N ASN A 356 3.60 42.89 -21.73
CA ASN A 356 3.08 42.77 -23.09
C ASN A 356 2.39 41.44 -23.45
N SER A 357 2.09 40.57 -22.47
CA SER A 357 1.29 39.37 -22.72
C SER A 357 -0.15 39.73 -23.07
N LYS A 358 -0.64 39.18 -24.20
CA LYS A 358 -2.03 39.37 -24.67
C LYS A 358 -3.09 38.69 -23.78
N LYS A 359 -2.67 37.96 -22.73
CA LYS A 359 -3.55 37.23 -21.80
C LYS A 359 -2.92 37.24 -20.39
N PRO A 360 -3.71 37.41 -19.33
CA PRO A 360 -3.20 37.28 -17.96
C PRO A 360 -2.67 35.85 -17.72
N LEU A 361 -1.69 35.74 -16.82
CA LEU A 361 -1.18 34.46 -16.34
C LEU A 361 -2.32 33.59 -15.84
N TYR A 362 -2.31 32.33 -16.23
CA TYR A 362 -3.12 31.29 -15.61
C TYR A 362 -2.22 30.43 -14.74
N VAL A 363 -2.45 30.45 -13.44
CA VAL A 363 -1.70 29.65 -12.45
C VAL A 363 -2.68 28.73 -11.74
N SER A 364 -2.47 27.42 -11.82
CA SER A 364 -3.28 26.40 -11.15
C SER A 364 -2.42 25.30 -10.55
N GLN A 365 -2.97 24.50 -9.63
CA GLN A 365 -2.29 23.27 -9.21
C GLN A 365 -1.97 22.37 -10.42
N ALA A 366 -0.77 21.80 -10.45
CA ALA A 366 -0.29 20.94 -11.53
C ALA A 366 -0.85 19.51 -11.41
N GLU A 367 -1.77 19.14 -12.30
CA GLU A 367 -2.22 17.75 -12.45
C GLU A 367 -1.18 16.90 -13.20
N GLN A 368 -0.89 15.68 -12.72
CA GLN A 368 -0.13 14.71 -13.52
C GLN A 368 -0.90 14.35 -14.80
N LYS A 369 -0.21 14.46 -15.96
CA LYS A 369 -0.75 14.21 -17.31
C LYS A 369 -1.58 12.93 -17.38
N ASP A 370 -1.07 11.82 -16.86
CA ASP A 370 -1.73 10.51 -16.95
C ASP A 370 -2.98 10.42 -16.07
N MET A 371 -2.99 11.07 -14.91
CA MET A 371 -4.16 11.15 -14.04
C MET A 371 -5.26 12.00 -14.68
N ARG A 372 -4.90 13.15 -15.25
CA ARG A 372 -5.81 14.01 -16.04
C ARG A 372 -6.38 13.28 -17.25
N ILE A 373 -5.56 12.53 -18.00
CA ILE A 373 -6.01 11.72 -19.15
C ILE A 373 -7.00 10.65 -18.69
N ARG A 374 -6.72 9.90 -17.62
CA ARG A 374 -7.63 8.88 -17.07
C ARG A 374 -8.95 9.49 -16.60
N LEU A 375 -8.91 10.63 -15.88
CA LEU A 375 -10.10 11.32 -15.41
C LEU A 375 -10.96 11.85 -16.57
N LEU A 376 -10.34 12.39 -17.62
CA LEU A 376 -11.03 12.82 -18.84
C LEU A 376 -11.62 11.63 -19.63
N GLN A 377 -10.92 10.49 -19.69
CA GLN A 377 -11.43 9.25 -20.29
C GLN A 377 -12.64 8.71 -19.51
N GLN A 378 -12.57 8.66 -18.16
CA GLN A 378 -13.68 8.26 -17.30
C GLN A 378 -14.89 9.21 -17.46
N ARG A 379 -14.67 10.53 -17.45
CA ARG A 379 -15.73 11.54 -17.65
C ARG A 379 -16.38 11.41 -19.03
N ARG A 380 -15.60 11.16 -20.09
CA ARG A 380 -16.13 10.87 -21.44
C ARG A 380 -16.92 9.55 -21.49
N ALA A 381 -16.45 8.50 -20.82
CA ALA A 381 -17.15 7.21 -20.76
C ALA A 381 -18.49 7.33 -19.99
N ALA A 382 -18.51 8.05 -18.86
CA ALA A 382 -19.72 8.30 -18.09
C ALA A 382 -20.76 9.13 -18.88
N MET A 383 -20.32 10.16 -19.62
CA MET A 383 -21.19 10.92 -20.52
C MET A 383 -21.76 10.02 -21.63
N ARG A 384 -20.94 9.17 -22.25
CA ARG A 384 -21.39 8.22 -23.29
C ARG A 384 -22.42 7.22 -22.75
N ASN A 385 -22.31 6.79 -21.50
CA ASN A 385 -23.33 5.96 -20.86
C ASN A 385 -24.63 6.75 -20.56
N LYS A 386 -24.56 8.03 -20.15
CA LYS A 386 -25.77 8.86 -20.01
C LYS A 386 -26.52 9.03 -21.34
N THR A 387 -25.82 9.28 -22.45
CA THR A 387 -26.45 9.38 -23.78
C THR A 387 -27.16 8.09 -24.20
N ARG A 388 -26.72 6.93 -23.71
CA ARG A 388 -27.37 5.62 -23.94
C ARG A 388 -28.60 5.35 -23.06
N MET A 389 -28.93 6.21 -22.10
CA MET A 389 -30.11 6.07 -21.23
C MET A 389 -31.13 7.20 -21.39
N ALA A 390 -30.98 8.06 -22.41
CA ALA A 390 -32.11 8.81 -22.92
C ALA A 390 -33.07 7.81 -23.61
N PRO A 391 -34.36 7.74 -23.24
CA PRO A 391 -35.30 6.87 -23.93
C PRO A 391 -35.46 7.35 -25.38
N PRO A 392 -35.61 6.45 -26.38
CA PRO A 392 -35.87 6.85 -27.74
C PRO A 392 -37.22 7.59 -27.80
N MET A 393 -37.22 8.81 -28.35
CA MET A 393 -38.44 9.61 -28.50
C MET A 393 -39.29 9.08 -29.67
N ASN A 394 -39.80 7.86 -29.53
CA ASN A 394 -40.59 7.18 -30.55
C ASN A 394 -41.55 6.14 -29.91
N ALA A 395 -42.43 6.62 -29.03
CA ALA A 395 -43.42 5.80 -28.32
C ALA A 395 -44.69 6.62 -27.95
N PHE A 396 -45.31 7.27 -28.95
CA PHE A 396 -46.67 7.81 -28.80
C PHE A 396 -47.70 6.69 -29.12
N PRO A 397 -48.53 6.25 -28.16
CA PRO A 397 -49.53 5.22 -28.44
C PRO A 397 -50.71 5.80 -29.23
N GLN A 398 -51.03 5.21 -30.39
CA GLN A 398 -52.29 5.48 -31.09
C GLN A 398 -53.47 4.78 -30.38
N GLN A 399 -53.95 5.36 -29.28
CA GLN A 399 -55.26 5.03 -28.71
C GLN A 399 -55.72 6.15 -27.77
N TRP A 400 -56.54 7.08 -28.27
CA TRP A 400 -57.68 7.72 -27.58
C TRP A 400 -58.50 8.48 -28.63
N GLN A 401 -59.81 8.26 -28.66
CA GLN A 401 -60.70 8.84 -29.67
C GLN A 401 -60.96 10.33 -29.39
N ARG A 402 -61.00 11.16 -30.43
CA ARG A 402 -61.47 12.55 -30.35
C ARG A 402 -62.94 12.64 -30.79
N PRO A 403 -63.81 13.35 -30.04
CA PRO A 403 -65.11 13.79 -30.57
C PRO A 403 -64.92 14.91 -31.62
N PRO A 404 -65.92 15.15 -32.50
CA PRO A 404 -65.81 16.08 -33.64
C PRO A 404 -66.17 17.55 -33.32
N PHE A 405 -66.08 18.39 -34.37
CA PHE A 405 -66.43 19.82 -34.47
C PHE A 405 -65.43 20.86 -33.89
N PRO A 406 -65.37 22.08 -34.44
CA PRO A 406 -65.51 22.47 -35.86
C PRO A 406 -64.33 23.34 -36.37
N HIS A 407 -64.39 23.81 -37.62
CA HIS A 407 -63.32 24.57 -38.29
C HIS A 407 -63.25 26.06 -37.90
N MET A 408 -62.04 26.64 -37.91
CA MET A 408 -61.78 28.06 -38.22
C MET A 408 -60.40 28.22 -38.89
N VAL A 409 -60.29 29.11 -39.89
CA VAL A 409 -59.12 29.44 -40.74
C VAL A 409 -59.38 30.77 -41.49
N PRO A 410 -58.38 31.43 -42.14
CA PRO A 410 -56.93 31.18 -42.16
C PRO A 410 -56.20 32.19 -41.23
N PRO A 411 -55.54 33.32 -41.60
CA PRO A 411 -55.11 33.88 -42.90
C PRO A 411 -53.66 33.43 -43.29
N MET A 412 -53.01 34.10 -44.26
CA MET A 412 -51.64 33.82 -44.75
C MET A 412 -50.92 35.06 -45.31
N GLY A 413 -49.58 35.06 -45.30
CA GLY A 413 -48.68 35.85 -46.18
C GLY A 413 -48.16 37.20 -45.66
N PRO A 414 -47.23 37.88 -46.39
CA PRO A 414 -46.52 37.47 -47.61
C PRO A 414 -44.96 37.34 -47.45
N PRO A 415 -44.20 36.87 -48.47
CA PRO A 415 -42.77 36.51 -48.31
C PRO A 415 -41.76 37.19 -49.30
N MET A 416 -40.46 36.86 -49.08
CA MET A 416 -39.30 36.94 -50.00
C MET A 416 -38.59 38.28 -50.28
N ILE A 417 -37.24 38.22 -50.28
CA ILE A 417 -36.31 38.65 -51.35
C ILE A 417 -34.93 37.96 -51.10
N HIS A 418 -34.22 37.57 -52.18
CA HIS A 418 -32.88 36.94 -52.20
C HIS A 418 -31.78 38.01 -52.51
N PRO A 419 -30.52 37.76 -52.99
CA PRO A 419 -29.68 36.55 -53.21
C PRO A 419 -28.21 36.76 -52.69
N PRO A 420 -27.10 36.27 -53.34
CA PRO A 420 -26.70 34.90 -53.71
C PRO A 420 -25.37 34.40 -53.06
N LEU A 421 -25.01 33.13 -53.31
CA LEU A 421 -23.64 32.56 -53.21
C LEU A 421 -23.11 32.20 -54.62
N PRO A 422 -21.77 32.14 -54.83
CA PRO A 422 -20.99 30.89 -54.70
C PRO A 422 -19.65 31.15 -53.93
N ALA A 423 -18.55 30.39 -53.93
CA ALA A 423 -18.08 29.11 -54.51
C ALA A 423 -16.83 28.62 -53.71
N SER A 424 -16.19 27.46 -53.90
CA SER A 424 -16.64 26.07 -54.14
C SER A 424 -15.43 25.11 -54.16
N MET A 425 -15.21 24.30 -53.11
CA MET A 425 -14.33 23.10 -53.06
C MET A 425 -14.45 22.47 -51.66
N GLY A 426 -14.41 21.16 -51.43
CA GLY A 426 -14.34 20.01 -52.34
C GLY A 426 -13.84 18.76 -51.60
N MET A 427 -14.71 17.81 -51.26
CA MET A 427 -14.38 16.59 -50.48
C MET A 427 -15.02 15.33 -51.12
N PRO A 428 -14.27 14.23 -51.32
CA PRO A 428 -14.78 13.02 -51.98
C PRO A 428 -15.44 11.99 -51.02
N GLN A 429 -16.27 11.12 -51.60
CA GLN A 429 -16.80 9.87 -51.00
C GLN A 429 -15.86 8.68 -51.35
N PHE A 430 -15.95 7.44 -50.87
CA PHE A 430 -17.06 6.55 -50.43
C PHE A 430 -16.63 5.73 -49.16
N VAL A 431 -17.23 4.64 -48.64
CA VAL A 431 -18.20 3.63 -49.16
C VAL A 431 -19.11 3.08 -48.03
N SER A 432 -19.80 1.95 -48.25
CA SER A 432 -20.57 1.20 -47.23
C SER A 432 -20.38 -0.32 -47.38
N GLY A 433 -20.58 -1.08 -46.30
CA GLY A 433 -20.52 -2.55 -46.27
C GLY A 433 -21.40 -3.15 -45.13
N PRO A 434 -21.90 -4.39 -45.25
CA PRO A 434 -23.18 -4.78 -44.62
C PRO A 434 -23.11 -5.58 -43.30
N MET A 435 -24.28 -5.72 -42.65
CA MET A 435 -24.51 -6.50 -41.42
C MET A 435 -24.67 -8.02 -41.66
N MET A 436 -24.41 -8.81 -40.62
CA MET A 436 -24.90 -10.20 -40.46
C MET A 436 -26.02 -10.25 -39.39
N ARG A 437 -27.02 -11.13 -39.60
CA ARG A 437 -28.15 -11.40 -38.67
C ARG A 437 -28.01 -12.78 -38.01
N ARG A 438 -28.54 -12.93 -36.77
CA ARG A 438 -29.33 -14.07 -36.23
C ARG A 438 -29.33 -14.05 -34.68
N PRO A 439 -30.28 -14.71 -33.98
CA PRO A 439 -31.71 -14.91 -34.28
C PRO A 439 -32.61 -14.41 -33.12
N ILE A 440 -33.93 -14.67 -33.17
CA ILE A 440 -34.91 -14.32 -32.10
C ILE A 440 -35.76 -15.54 -31.75
N MET A 441 -35.79 -15.91 -30.46
CA MET A 441 -36.86 -16.57 -29.69
C MET A 441 -36.33 -16.78 -28.25
N GLU A 442 -37.12 -16.85 -27.18
CA GLU A 442 -38.58 -16.91 -27.04
C GLU A 442 -39.03 -16.19 -25.73
N ARG A 443 -40.34 -15.97 -25.53
CA ARG A 443 -40.91 -15.33 -24.32
C ARG A 443 -41.87 -16.28 -23.59
N HIS A 444 -41.77 -16.38 -22.26
CA HIS A 444 -42.89 -16.77 -21.39
C HIS A 444 -42.92 -15.93 -20.10
N PRO A 445 -44.05 -15.87 -19.35
CA PRO A 445 -44.51 -14.62 -18.73
C PRO A 445 -44.28 -14.48 -17.20
N MET A 446 -44.60 -13.27 -16.71
CA MET A 446 -44.53 -12.86 -15.31
C MET A 446 -45.71 -13.36 -14.44
N GLN A 447 -45.40 -13.76 -13.21
CA GLN A 447 -46.22 -13.64 -12.01
C GLN A 447 -45.25 -13.26 -10.87
N GLY A 448 -45.56 -12.44 -9.86
CA GLY A 448 -46.80 -11.71 -9.57
C GLY A 448 -46.75 -11.16 -8.13
N GLU A 449 -46.04 -10.06 -7.88
CA GLU A 449 -45.84 -9.53 -6.52
C GLU A 449 -47.05 -8.75 -5.97
N PRO A 450 -47.48 -9.01 -4.72
CA PRO A 450 -48.39 -8.13 -3.99
C PRO A 450 -47.62 -6.99 -3.29
N ILE A 451 -47.97 -5.74 -3.62
CA ILE A 451 -47.45 -4.55 -2.92
C ILE A 451 -47.91 -4.56 -1.45
N ARG A 452 -46.98 -4.41 -0.49
CA ARG A 452 -47.37 -4.13 0.91
C ARG A 452 -46.51 -3.08 1.62
N GLN A 453 -47.09 -1.88 1.67
CA GLN A 453 -46.99 -0.87 2.74
C GLN A 453 -45.60 -0.55 3.33
N GLN A 454 -45.08 0.59 2.85
CA GLN A 454 -44.16 1.48 3.56
C GLN A 454 -44.55 1.63 5.05
N ASN A 455 -43.65 1.26 5.97
CA ASN A 455 -43.86 1.44 7.40
C ASN A 455 -42.65 2.12 8.03
N ARG A 456 -42.85 3.30 8.64
CA ARG A 456 -41.81 4.05 9.35
C ARG A 456 -41.61 3.44 10.74
N TYR A 457 -40.39 3.02 11.06
CA TYR A 457 -39.97 2.91 12.46
C TYR A 457 -38.65 3.64 12.70
N THR A 458 -38.64 4.46 13.76
CA THR A 458 -37.53 5.29 14.20
C THR A 458 -36.53 4.49 15.02
N GLN A 459 -35.23 4.70 14.79
CA GLN A 459 -34.18 4.14 15.64
C GLN A 459 -34.11 4.88 16.99
N PRO A 460 -34.12 4.18 18.14
CA PRO A 460 -33.62 4.73 19.40
C PRO A 460 -32.12 5.02 19.28
N ARG A 461 -31.68 6.23 19.64
CA ARG A 461 -30.38 6.79 19.22
C ARG A 461 -29.25 6.69 20.27
N GLU A 462 -29.41 5.84 21.29
CA GLU A 462 -28.66 6.00 22.55
C GLU A 462 -27.53 4.97 22.79
N GLN A 463 -27.52 3.81 22.12
CA GLN A 463 -26.45 2.81 22.32
C GLN A 463 -25.10 3.14 21.63
N TYR A 464 -24.99 4.24 20.87
CA TYR A 464 -23.76 4.59 20.16
C TYR A 464 -22.70 5.34 20.98
N GLN A 465 -23.04 5.91 22.15
CA GLN A 465 -22.09 6.71 22.93
C GLN A 465 -21.14 5.88 23.83
N HIS A 466 -21.54 4.68 24.28
CA HIS A 466 -20.70 3.87 25.18
C HIS A 466 -19.58 3.08 24.48
N GLN A 467 -19.51 3.07 23.14
CA GLN A 467 -18.50 2.29 22.41
C GLN A 467 -17.28 3.11 21.93
N GLN A 468 -17.24 4.43 22.17
CA GLN A 468 -16.13 5.30 21.72
C GLN A 468 -14.96 5.44 22.70
N GLN A 469 -15.10 5.06 23.98
CA GLN A 469 -14.04 5.26 24.99
C GLN A 469 -12.99 4.14 25.07
N GLN A 470 -13.17 2.99 24.40
CA GLN A 470 -12.20 1.87 24.40
C GLN A 470 -11.36 1.74 23.11
N GLN A 471 -11.18 2.83 22.35
CA GLN A 471 -10.20 2.92 21.26
C GLN A 471 -9.26 4.13 21.40
N ARG A 472 -8.72 4.35 22.60
CA ARG A 472 -7.43 5.06 22.71
C ARG A 472 -6.36 4.20 22.04
N GLN A 473 -5.53 4.84 21.20
CA GLN A 473 -4.50 4.16 20.44
C GLN A 473 -3.37 3.73 21.38
N SER A 474 -2.88 2.50 21.23
CA SER A 474 -1.74 1.99 21.99
C SER A 474 -0.43 2.57 21.42
N GLY A 475 -0.13 3.80 21.79
CA GLY A 475 1.07 4.54 21.39
C GLY A 475 1.14 5.86 22.15
N VAL A 476 2.36 6.39 22.31
CA VAL A 476 2.58 7.59 23.11
C VAL A 476 2.11 8.82 22.34
N ASP A 477 1.15 9.58 22.88
CA ASP A 477 0.75 10.86 22.32
C ASP A 477 1.72 11.96 22.77
N VAL A 478 2.74 12.20 21.93
CA VAL A 478 3.79 13.19 22.17
C VAL A 478 3.23 14.62 22.20
N ASN A 479 2.15 14.90 21.48
CA ASN A 479 1.50 16.22 21.46
C ASN A 479 0.64 16.46 22.70
N TYR A 480 0.05 15.40 23.28
CA TYR A 480 -0.60 15.50 24.58
C TYR A 480 0.43 15.68 25.71
N LEU A 481 1.52 14.91 25.68
CA LEU A 481 2.61 14.96 26.67
C LEU A 481 3.26 16.34 26.82
N SER A 482 3.36 17.15 25.76
CA SER A 482 3.90 18.51 25.83
C SER A 482 2.95 19.54 26.46
N THR A 483 1.68 19.17 26.71
CA THR A 483 0.69 20.06 27.36
C THR A 483 0.50 19.80 28.86
N LEU A 484 1.10 18.73 29.40
CA LEU A 484 0.98 18.31 30.80
C LEU A 484 2.09 18.92 31.68
N SER A 485 1.85 19.07 32.99
CA SER A 485 2.91 19.45 33.94
C SER A 485 3.93 18.31 34.13
N PRO A 486 5.17 18.55 34.63
CA PRO A 486 6.18 17.50 34.79
C PRO A 486 5.74 16.29 35.63
N GLU A 487 4.96 16.52 36.69
CA GLU A 487 4.38 15.45 37.51
C GLU A 487 3.30 14.66 36.76
N GLN A 488 2.44 15.34 36.00
CA GLN A 488 1.42 14.71 35.16
C GLN A 488 2.06 13.92 34.00
N GLN A 489 3.18 14.40 33.44
CA GLN A 489 3.97 13.67 32.45
C GLN A 489 4.54 12.38 33.06
N LYS A 490 5.16 12.44 34.25
CA LYS A 490 5.66 11.25 34.95
C LYS A 490 4.54 10.24 35.25
N ASN A 491 3.40 10.69 35.76
CA ASN A 491 2.27 9.82 36.06
C ASN A 491 1.71 9.15 34.79
N TYR A 492 1.53 9.88 33.69
CA TYR A 492 1.06 9.34 32.42
C TYR A 492 2.05 8.34 31.79
N LEU A 493 3.36 8.62 31.83
CA LEU A 493 4.38 7.67 31.41
C LEU A 493 4.40 6.43 32.32
N GLY A 494 4.13 6.60 33.62
CA GLY A 494 4.03 5.52 34.60
C GLY A 494 2.88 4.55 34.33
N GLU A 495 1.68 5.08 34.01
CA GLU A 495 0.54 4.25 33.59
C GLU A 495 0.86 3.45 32.32
N LEU A 496 1.54 4.08 31.35
CA LEU A 496 1.94 3.41 30.11
C LEU A 496 3.00 2.33 30.33
N LEU A 497 4.02 2.60 31.15
CA LEU A 497 5.05 1.63 31.54
C LEU A 497 4.41 0.45 32.29
N TYR A 498 3.63 0.72 33.34
CA TYR A 498 2.96 -0.33 34.13
C TYR A 498 2.05 -1.20 33.25
N SER A 499 1.32 -0.60 32.31
CA SER A 499 0.48 -1.33 31.35
C SER A 499 1.27 -2.22 30.38
N GLN A 500 2.55 -1.95 30.13
CA GLN A 500 3.43 -2.81 29.32
C GLN A 500 4.21 -3.84 30.17
N ILE A 501 4.53 -3.52 31.43
CA ILE A 501 5.31 -4.37 32.33
C ILE A 501 4.43 -5.43 33.01
N MET A 502 3.21 -5.09 33.47
CA MET A 502 2.32 -6.00 34.19
C MET A 502 2.01 -7.32 33.43
N PRO A 503 1.83 -7.35 32.10
CA PRO A 503 1.66 -8.60 31.34
C PRO A 503 2.93 -9.45 31.21
N ILE A 504 4.11 -8.85 31.43
CA ILE A 504 5.42 -9.52 31.34
C ILE A 504 5.80 -10.07 32.72
N GLU A 505 5.62 -9.27 33.78
CA GLU A 505 5.94 -9.64 35.14
C GLU A 505 4.95 -9.04 36.17
N PRO A 506 3.89 -9.79 36.54
CA PRO A 506 2.91 -9.33 37.51
C PRO A 506 3.49 -9.05 38.92
N SER A 507 4.48 -9.84 39.35
CA SER A 507 5.00 -9.84 40.73
C SER A 507 5.71 -8.55 41.13
N HIS A 508 6.44 -7.93 40.20
CA HIS A 508 7.29 -6.77 40.49
C HIS A 508 6.92 -5.52 39.69
N ALA A 509 5.90 -5.58 38.82
CA ALA A 509 5.52 -4.50 37.91
C ALA A 509 5.50 -3.09 38.54
N ALA A 510 4.97 -2.94 39.76
CA ALA A 510 4.91 -1.65 40.45
C ALA A 510 6.29 -1.13 40.84
N LYS A 511 7.19 -1.99 41.36
CA LYS A 511 8.57 -1.62 41.71
C LYS A 511 9.40 -1.30 40.46
N ILE A 512 9.31 -2.15 39.44
CA ILE A 512 10.01 -1.97 38.17
C ILE A 512 9.54 -0.68 37.48
N THR A 513 8.23 -0.39 37.48
CA THR A 513 7.71 0.89 36.95
C THR A 513 8.28 2.08 37.72
N GLY A 514 8.38 2.00 39.05
CA GLY A 514 9.02 3.04 39.87
C GLY A 514 10.47 3.29 39.45
N MET A 515 11.29 2.23 39.39
CA MET A 515 12.70 2.31 38.98
C MET A 515 12.87 2.87 37.56
N LEU A 516 12.00 2.50 36.61
CA LEU A 516 12.05 3.00 35.25
C LEU A 516 11.53 4.45 35.09
N LEU A 517 10.83 5.01 36.09
CA LEU A 517 10.42 6.42 36.14
C LEU A 517 11.51 7.38 36.68
N GLU A 518 12.65 6.83 37.08
CA GLU A 518 13.84 7.59 37.48
C GLU A 518 14.82 7.83 36.30
N MET A 519 14.63 7.13 35.18
CA MET A 519 15.39 7.33 33.93
C MET A 519 15.05 8.66 33.23
N SER A 520 15.82 9.04 32.21
CA SER A 520 15.49 10.22 31.39
C SER A 520 14.17 10.03 30.62
N ARG A 521 13.54 11.15 30.25
CA ARG A 521 12.31 11.14 29.46
C ARG A 521 12.53 10.47 28.11
N GLU A 522 13.69 10.69 27.52
CA GLU A 522 14.11 10.20 26.22
C GLU A 522 14.26 8.67 26.25
N GLU A 523 14.92 8.12 27.27
CA GLU A 523 15.01 6.68 27.52
C GLU A 523 13.64 6.04 27.77
N ILE A 524 12.76 6.69 28.55
CA ILE A 524 11.41 6.18 28.79
C ILE A 524 10.59 6.13 27.49
N LEU A 525 10.76 7.10 26.59
CA LEU A 525 10.10 7.10 25.28
C LEU A 525 10.67 6.03 24.33
N GLU A 526 11.98 5.79 24.36
CA GLU A 526 12.61 4.67 23.63
C GLU A 526 12.12 3.32 24.17
N VAL A 527 12.12 3.12 25.49
CA VAL A 527 11.62 1.91 26.16
C VAL A 527 10.12 1.67 25.89
N LEU A 528 9.29 2.73 25.82
CA LEU A 528 7.87 2.60 25.47
C LEU A 528 7.62 2.31 23.97
N THR A 529 8.63 2.41 23.11
CA THR A 529 8.51 2.20 21.65
C THR A 529 9.29 0.99 21.12
N ASP A 530 10.42 0.61 21.74
CA ASP A 530 11.12 -0.66 21.49
C ASP A 530 10.91 -1.66 22.63
N HIS A 531 10.20 -2.74 22.29
CA HIS A 531 9.92 -3.86 23.18
C HIS A 531 11.20 -4.61 23.62
N PHE A 532 12.28 -4.57 22.84
CA PHE A 532 13.55 -5.19 23.24
C PHE A 532 14.26 -4.38 24.32
N ALA A 533 14.27 -3.04 24.20
CA ALA A 533 14.77 -2.14 25.23
C ALA A 533 13.99 -2.32 26.55
N LEU A 534 12.66 -2.40 26.48
CA LEU A 534 11.81 -2.70 27.64
C LEU A 534 12.17 -4.05 28.29
N LEU A 535 12.29 -5.13 27.53
CA LEU A 535 12.63 -6.45 28.07
C LEU A 535 14.02 -6.47 28.73
N SER A 536 15.00 -5.80 28.12
CA SER A 536 16.34 -5.64 28.71
C SER A 536 16.28 -4.86 30.03
N LYS A 537 15.52 -3.76 30.09
CA LYS A 537 15.36 -2.94 31.29
C LYS A 537 14.55 -3.61 32.41
N ILE A 538 13.57 -4.45 32.09
CA ILE A 538 12.90 -5.34 33.05
C ILE A 538 13.88 -6.35 33.64
N GLN A 539 14.76 -6.96 32.82
CA GLN A 539 15.78 -7.91 33.31
C GLN A 539 16.83 -7.24 34.20
N GLU A 540 17.27 -6.03 33.84
CA GLU A 540 18.18 -5.20 34.63
C GLU A 540 17.58 -4.83 36.00
N ALA A 541 16.34 -4.33 36.03
CA ALA A 541 15.63 -4.03 37.27
C ALA A 541 15.43 -5.27 38.16
N ASN A 542 15.19 -6.44 37.57
CA ASN A 542 15.09 -7.69 38.30
C ASN A 542 16.41 -8.15 38.94
N ALA A 543 17.54 -8.00 38.25
CA ALA A 543 18.84 -8.33 38.82
C ALA A 543 19.10 -7.49 40.09
N VAL A 544 18.77 -6.20 40.04
CA VAL A 544 18.86 -5.28 41.19
C VAL A 544 17.87 -5.68 42.31
N LEU A 545 16.61 -5.97 41.98
CA LEU A 545 15.60 -6.42 42.97
C LEU A 545 15.96 -7.76 43.62
N GLN A 546 16.61 -8.68 42.90
CA GLN A 546 17.08 -9.95 43.45
C GLN A 546 18.31 -9.77 44.36
N GLN A 547 19.25 -8.88 44.00
CA GLN A 547 20.38 -8.53 44.87
C GLN A 547 19.90 -7.89 46.18
N HIS A 548 18.97 -6.94 46.11
CA HIS A 548 18.35 -6.32 47.30
C HIS A 548 17.37 -7.22 48.08
N ALA A 549 17.05 -8.41 47.58
CA ALA A 549 16.28 -9.43 48.32
C ALA A 549 17.17 -10.51 48.96
N GLY A 550 18.48 -10.47 48.72
CA GLY A 550 19.49 -11.37 49.28
C GLY A 550 20.43 -10.68 50.29
N SER A 551 20.05 -9.52 50.83
CA SER A 551 20.74 -8.75 51.87
C SER A 551 19.76 -8.34 52.96
#